data_AF-A0A7Y3KU52-F1
#
_entry.id   AF-A0A7Y3KU52-F1
#
_cell.length_a   1.000
_cell.length_b   1.000
_cell.length_c   1.000
_cell.angle_alpha   90.00
_cell.angle_beta   90.00
_cell.angle_gamma   90.00
#
_symmetry.space_group_name_H-M   'P 1'
#
loop_
_entity.id
_entity.type
_entity.pdbx_description
1 polymer ?
#
loop_
_entity_poly.entity_id
_entity_poly.type
_entity_poly.pdbx_seq_one_letter_code
_entity_poly.pdbx_strand_id
1 'polypeptide(L)'
;MDLPAFDELGRDSDGVANAWGLFGADDSIGRLNLITPESVLEAVKLVVRGVSFGLDAPIDQFDPPLDVTRSRARHRVLQGGTDGVDDLDDVLDDYFPQISSQWDSLAHMTARP
;
A
#
# COMPACT_ATOMS: atom_id res chain seq x y z
N MET A 1 17.41 -5.00 -16.75
CA MET A 1 16.33 -4.86 -17.75
C MET A 1 16.45 -3.46 -18.31
N ASP A 2 16.45 -3.32 -19.63
CA ASP A 2 16.36 -2.01 -20.25
C ASP A 2 14.88 -1.60 -20.24
N LEU A 3 14.55 -0.49 -19.59
CA LEU A 3 13.16 -0.04 -19.45
C LEU A 3 12.87 1.03 -20.51
N PRO A 4 11.72 0.97 -21.20
CA PRO A 4 11.37 2.00 -22.17
C PRO A 4 11.23 3.35 -21.47
N ALA A 5 11.66 4.42 -22.16
CA ALA A 5 11.27 5.77 -21.80
C ALA A 5 9.75 5.94 -21.94
N PHE A 6 9.21 6.97 -21.31
CA PHE A 6 7.76 7.22 -21.33
C PHE A 6 7.20 7.34 -22.76
N ASP A 7 7.92 8.01 -23.65
CA ASP A 7 7.51 8.20 -25.05
C ASP A 7 7.61 6.93 -25.91
N GLU A 8 8.27 5.89 -25.40
CA GLU A 8 8.46 4.59 -26.06
C GLU A 8 7.42 3.54 -25.60
N LEU A 9 6.57 3.89 -24.64
CA LEU A 9 5.50 3.02 -24.17
C LEU A 9 4.46 2.75 -25.24
N GLY A 10 3.84 1.56 -25.18
CA GLY A 10 2.69 1.22 -25.98
C GLY A 10 1.53 2.19 -25.72
N ARG A 11 0.65 2.37 -26.70
CA ARG A 11 -0.53 3.23 -26.57
C ARG A 11 -1.79 2.39 -26.74
N ASP A 12 -2.82 2.70 -25.97
CA ASP A 12 -4.14 2.07 -26.11
C ASP A 12 -4.91 2.66 -27.30
N SER A 13 -6.17 2.24 -27.44
CA SER A 13 -7.05 2.68 -28.54
C SER A 13 -7.37 4.18 -28.51
N ASP A 14 -7.28 4.81 -27.33
CA ASP A 14 -7.46 6.25 -27.12
C ASP A 14 -6.13 7.03 -27.24
N GLY A 15 -5.02 6.34 -27.52
CA GLY A 15 -3.69 6.92 -27.69
C GLY A 15 -2.95 7.19 -26.38
N VAL A 16 -3.46 6.70 -25.25
CA VAL A 16 -2.85 6.89 -23.93
C VAL A 16 -1.71 5.90 -23.74
N ALA A 17 -0.55 6.41 -23.34
CA ALA A 17 0.63 5.60 -23.07
C ALA A 17 0.39 4.67 -21.86
N ASN A 18 0.72 3.39 -21.99
CA ASN A 18 0.57 2.38 -20.97
C ASN A 18 1.74 1.39 -20.95
N ALA A 19 1.94 0.74 -19.80
CA ALA A 19 2.99 -0.26 -19.60
C ALA A 19 2.46 -1.70 -19.63
N TRP A 20 1.31 -1.95 -20.26
CA TRP A 20 0.74 -3.30 -20.31
C TRP A 20 1.63 -4.24 -21.11
N GLY A 21 1.81 -5.46 -20.61
CA GLY A 21 2.69 -6.46 -21.20
C GLY A 21 4.19 -6.20 -20.99
N LEU A 22 4.61 -5.07 -20.40
CA LEU A 22 6.03 -4.76 -20.17
C LEU A 22 6.74 -5.84 -19.35
N PHE A 23 6.07 -6.40 -18.35
CA PHE A 23 6.59 -7.46 -17.48
C PHE A 23 6.02 -8.85 -17.81
N GLY A 24 5.37 -9.00 -18.97
CA GLY A 24 4.68 -10.22 -19.38
C GLY A 24 3.15 -10.09 -19.36
N ALA A 25 2.48 -10.98 -20.08
CA ALA A 25 1.03 -10.95 -20.26
C ALA A 25 0.24 -11.26 -18.98
N ASP A 26 0.84 -12.04 -18.07
CA ASP A 26 0.22 -12.46 -16.80
C ASP A 26 0.69 -11.62 -15.60
N ASP A 27 1.40 -10.50 -15.85
CA ASP A 27 1.84 -9.61 -14.78
C ASP A 27 0.66 -8.93 -14.08
N SER A 28 0.71 -8.89 -12.76
CA SER A 28 -0.31 -8.28 -11.90
C SER A 28 0.26 -7.32 -10.86
N ILE A 29 1.58 -7.11 -10.85
CA ILE A 29 2.27 -6.27 -9.85
C ILE A 29 2.99 -5.06 -10.45
N GLY A 30 3.07 -4.97 -11.79
CA GLY A 30 3.52 -3.78 -12.50
C GLY A 30 4.94 -3.37 -12.09
N ARG A 31 5.12 -2.10 -11.71
CA ARG A 31 6.45 -1.57 -11.34
C ARG A 31 7.04 -2.18 -10.07
N LEU A 32 6.27 -2.92 -9.27
CA LEU A 32 6.84 -3.66 -8.15
C LEU A 32 7.84 -4.74 -8.61
N ASN A 33 7.76 -5.19 -9.88
CA ASN A 33 8.78 -6.04 -10.51
C ASN A 33 10.19 -5.42 -10.53
N LEU A 34 10.32 -4.10 -10.35
CA LEU A 34 11.62 -3.42 -10.28
C LEU A 34 12.30 -3.54 -8.90
N ILE A 35 11.58 -4.04 -7.90
CA ILE A 35 12.14 -4.34 -6.58
C ILE A 35 12.73 -5.74 -6.65
N THR A 36 14.06 -5.81 -6.83
CA THR A 36 14.81 -7.07 -6.95
C THR A 36 15.61 -7.34 -5.67
N PRO A 37 16.06 -8.58 -5.43
CA PRO A 37 16.96 -8.87 -4.32
C PRO A 37 18.21 -7.97 -4.29
N GLU A 38 18.76 -7.64 -5.45
CA GLU A 38 19.91 -6.75 -5.59
C GLU A 38 19.56 -5.32 -5.19
N SER A 39 18.44 -4.76 -5.66
CA SER A 39 18.06 -3.40 -5.28
C SER A 39 17.71 -3.28 -3.80
N VAL A 40 17.12 -4.33 -3.21
CA VAL A 40 16.92 -4.44 -1.76
C VAL A 40 18.25 -4.45 -1.02
N LEU A 41 19.23 -5.24 -1.47
CA LEU A 41 20.57 -5.28 -0.86
C LEU A 41 21.28 -3.93 -0.94
N GLU A 42 21.21 -3.23 -2.07
CA GLU A 42 21.76 -1.87 -2.21
C GLU A 42 21.07 -0.89 -1.25
N ALA A 43 19.74 -0.98 -1.09
CA ALA A 43 19.02 -0.15 -0.14
C ALA A 43 19.45 -0.40 1.32
N VAL A 44 19.71 -1.67 1.69
CA VAL A 44 20.22 -2.02 3.04
C VAL A 44 21.57 -1.36 3.32
N LYS A 45 22.45 -1.22 2.32
CA LYS A 45 23.76 -0.56 2.49
C LYS A 45 23.65 0.93 2.84
N LEU A 46 22.49 1.56 2.63
CA LEU A 46 22.24 2.95 3.04
C LEU A 46 22.10 3.09 4.57
N VAL A 47 21.86 2.00 5.29
CA VAL A 47 21.75 1.99 6.76
C VAL A 47 23.13 2.16 7.38
N VAL A 48 23.45 3.37 7.82
CA VAL A 48 24.72 3.68 8.51
C VAL A 48 24.52 3.86 10.02
N ARG A 49 23.48 4.60 10.43
CA ARG A 49 23.28 4.98 11.84
C ARG A 49 22.32 4.06 12.61
N GLY A 50 21.58 3.19 11.92
CA GLY A 50 20.57 2.33 12.54
C GLY A 50 19.38 3.11 13.14
N VAL A 51 19.07 4.31 12.63
CA VAL A 51 17.95 5.13 13.10
C VAL A 51 16.74 4.89 12.20
N SER A 52 15.58 4.69 12.82
CA SER A 52 14.30 4.51 12.14
C SER A 52 13.39 5.72 12.36
N PHE A 53 12.60 6.06 11.34
CA PHE A 53 11.58 7.11 11.40
C PHE A 53 10.23 6.49 11.03
N GLY A 54 9.22 6.65 11.89
CA GLY A 54 7.84 6.27 11.56
C GLY A 54 7.28 7.19 10.48
N LEU A 55 6.66 6.61 9.45
CA LEU A 55 6.03 7.33 8.33
C LEU A 55 4.51 7.14 8.29
N ASP A 56 3.99 6.35 9.22
CA ASP A 56 2.58 6.09 9.41
C ASP A 56 1.93 7.20 10.26
N ALA A 57 0.73 7.59 9.85
CA ALA A 57 -0.18 8.38 10.67
C ALA A 57 -1.04 7.43 11.52
N PRO A 58 -1.51 7.87 12.70
CA PRO A 58 -2.53 7.14 13.46
C PRO A 58 -3.71 6.73 12.57
N ILE A 59 -4.27 5.54 12.82
CA ILE A 59 -5.35 4.96 12.00
C ILE A 59 -6.62 5.82 11.97
N ASP A 60 -6.78 6.65 12.99
CA ASP A 60 -7.93 7.51 13.24
C ASP A 60 -7.57 9.00 13.15
N GLN A 61 -6.40 9.32 12.58
CA GLN A 61 -5.83 10.67 12.47
C GLN A 61 -6.76 11.65 11.74
N PHE A 62 -7.50 11.18 10.74
CA PHE A 62 -8.36 12.02 9.89
C PHE A 62 -9.82 11.94 10.36
N ASP A 63 -10.29 13.04 10.97
CA ASP A 63 -11.68 13.23 11.42
C ASP A 63 -12.18 14.65 11.05
N PRO A 64 -13.13 14.79 10.11
CA PRO A 64 -13.79 13.71 9.36
C PRO A 64 -12.83 13.00 8.38
N PRO A 65 -13.15 11.77 7.94
CA PRO A 65 -12.37 11.07 6.92
C PRO A 65 -12.21 11.88 5.62
N LEU A 66 -11.08 11.69 4.94
CA LEU A 66 -10.75 12.39 3.68
C LEU A 66 -11.73 12.05 2.55
N ASP A 67 -12.25 10.82 2.53
CA ASP A 67 -13.31 10.37 1.63
C ASP A 67 -14.64 10.34 2.42
N VAL A 68 -15.59 11.18 2.00
CA VAL A 68 -16.90 11.35 2.65
C VAL A 68 -17.78 10.10 2.59
N THR A 69 -17.42 9.10 1.78
CA THR A 69 -18.11 7.81 1.73
C THR A 69 -17.63 6.83 2.81
N ARG A 70 -16.58 7.18 3.56
CA ARG A 70 -15.98 6.35 4.62
C ARG A 70 -16.26 6.92 6.01
N SER A 71 -16.22 6.03 7.00
CA SER A 71 -16.35 6.39 8.42
C SER A 71 -15.00 6.27 9.12
N ARG A 72 -14.72 7.12 10.11
CA ARG A 72 -13.49 7.06 10.93
C ARG A 72 -13.36 5.67 11.58
N ALA A 73 -12.18 5.07 11.45
CA ALA A 73 -11.87 3.80 12.11
C ALA A 73 -11.96 3.95 13.64
N ARG A 74 -12.54 2.97 14.32
CA ARG A 74 -12.67 2.97 15.78
C ARG A 74 -11.99 1.75 16.37
N HIS A 75 -10.98 2.01 17.21
CA HIS A 75 -10.33 0.99 18.02
C HIS A 75 -11.08 0.79 19.33
N ARG A 76 -11.40 -0.45 19.64
CA ARG A 76 -11.94 -0.87 20.94
C ARG A 76 -11.12 -2.03 21.47
N VAL A 77 -10.84 -1.98 22.76
CA VAL A 77 -10.21 -3.07 23.49
C VAL A 77 -11.34 -3.88 24.15
N LEU A 78 -11.37 -5.17 23.86
CA LEU A 78 -12.17 -6.16 24.56
C LEU A 78 -11.37 -6.63 25.77
N GLN A 79 -12.01 -6.70 26.92
CA GLN A 79 -11.39 -7.20 28.14
C GLN A 79 -12.13 -8.47 28.57
N GLY A 80 -11.37 -9.55 28.76
CA GLY A 80 -11.86 -10.84 29.21
C GLY A 80 -10.92 -11.45 30.23
N GLY A 81 -10.79 -12.78 30.19
CA GLY A 81 -10.00 -13.55 31.15
C GLY A 81 -10.80 -14.62 31.90
N THR A 82 -10.10 -15.64 32.38
CA THR A 82 -10.63 -16.71 33.24
C THR A 82 -9.52 -17.20 34.18
N ASP A 83 -9.90 -17.70 35.36
CA ASP A 83 -8.98 -18.26 36.36
C ASP A 83 -7.83 -17.34 36.78
N GLY A 84 -8.12 -16.04 36.95
CA GLY A 84 -7.17 -15.05 37.46
C GLY A 84 -6.12 -14.59 36.44
N VAL A 85 -6.32 -14.91 35.16
CA VAL A 85 -5.57 -14.31 34.04
C VAL A 85 -6.49 -13.36 33.30
N ASP A 86 -6.11 -12.10 33.23
CA ASP A 86 -6.78 -11.08 32.40
C ASP A 86 -6.29 -11.21 30.94
N ASP A 87 -7.21 -11.06 29.99
CA ASP A 87 -6.87 -10.92 28.58
C ASP A 87 -7.40 -9.59 28.00
N LEU A 88 -6.70 -9.10 26.98
CA LEU A 88 -7.07 -7.92 26.20
C LEU A 88 -6.95 -8.27 24.71
N ASP A 89 -8.06 -8.15 23.99
CA ASP A 89 -8.12 -8.32 22.54
C ASP A 89 -8.55 -7.02 21.87
N ASP A 90 -8.14 -6.80 20.62
CA ASP A 90 -8.45 -5.57 19.88
C ASP A 90 -9.53 -5.80 18.82
N VAL A 91 -10.43 -4.83 18.66
CA VAL A 91 -11.35 -4.72 17.53
C VAL A 91 -11.16 -3.37 16.85
N LEU A 92 -11.03 -3.41 15.53
CA LEU A 92 -11.08 -2.22 14.67
C LEU A 92 -12.40 -2.24 13.89
N ASP A 93 -13.33 -1.39 14.29
CA ASP A 93 -14.58 -1.17 13.55
C ASP A 93 -14.36 -0.14 12.43
N ASP A 94 -15.14 -0.25 11.35
CA ASP A 94 -15.13 0.67 10.21
C ASP A 94 -13.73 0.91 9.63
N TYR A 95 -12.93 -0.15 9.56
CA TYR A 95 -11.61 -0.08 8.96
C TYR A 95 -11.68 -0.13 7.44
N PHE A 96 -11.36 1.00 6.80
CA PHE A 96 -11.11 1.09 5.37
C PHE A 96 -9.59 1.16 5.14
N PRO A 97 -9.00 0.34 4.26
CA PRO A 97 -7.55 0.37 4.01
C PRO A 97 -7.04 1.71 3.47
N GLN A 98 -7.95 2.58 3.04
CA GLN A 98 -7.68 3.89 2.47
C GLN A 98 -8.01 5.05 3.42
N ILE A 99 -7.94 4.83 4.74
CA ILE A 99 -8.36 5.82 5.75
C ILE A 99 -7.22 6.56 6.45
N SER A 100 -5.99 6.08 6.32
CA SER A 100 -4.78 6.69 6.89
C SER A 100 -3.59 6.43 5.97
N SER A 101 -2.34 6.47 6.46
CA SER A 101 -1.16 6.10 5.69
C SER A 101 -1.37 4.75 4.97
N GLN A 102 -1.31 4.76 3.65
CA GLN A 102 -1.82 3.67 2.81
C GLN A 102 -0.95 3.42 1.57
N TRP A 103 -1.11 2.24 1.00
CA TRP A 103 -0.76 1.93 -0.38
C TRP A 103 -2.02 1.58 -1.15
N ASP A 104 -2.23 2.25 -2.26
CA ASP A 104 -3.29 1.91 -3.19
C ASP A 104 -2.78 0.89 -4.20
N SER A 105 -3.43 -0.28 -4.22
CA SER A 105 -3.10 -1.32 -5.20
C SER A 105 -3.49 -0.87 -6.62
N LEU A 106 -2.95 -1.57 -7.62
CA LEU A 106 -3.34 -1.36 -9.03
C LEU A 106 -4.84 -1.60 -9.27
N ALA A 107 -5.53 -2.30 -8.36
CA ALA A 107 -6.97 -2.53 -8.43
C ALA A 107 -7.80 -1.43 -7.73
N HIS A 108 -7.18 -0.47 -7.03
CA HIS A 108 -7.91 0.61 -6.36
C HIS A 108 -8.66 1.49 -7.36
N MET A 109 -7.99 1.84 -8.46
CA MET A 109 -8.57 2.54 -9.60
C MET A 109 -8.13 1.81 -10.87
N THR A 110 -9.09 1.29 -11.62
CA THR A 110 -8.80 0.46 -12.80
C THR A 110 -8.75 1.31 -14.07
N ALA A 111 -7.76 1.02 -14.90
CA ALA A 111 -7.75 1.37 -16.32
C ALA A 111 -8.17 0.13 -17.11
N ARG A 112 -8.90 0.32 -18.22
CA ARG A 112 -9.27 -0.76 -19.14
C ARG A 112 -8.60 -0.53 -20.49
N PRO A 113 -8.17 -1.61 -21.17
CA PRO A 113 -7.84 -1.56 -22.60
C PRO A 113 -8.99 -1.12 -23.49
#